data_AF-A0A1C3PAA4-F1
#
_entry.id   AF-A0A1C3PAA4-F1
#
_cell.length_a   1.000
_cell.length_b   1.000
_cell.length_c   1.000
_cell.angle_alpha   90.00
_cell.angle_beta   90.00
_cell.angle_gamma   90.00
#
_symmetry.space_group_name_H-M   'P 1'
#
loop_
_entity.id
_entity.type
_entity.pdbx_description
1 polymer ?
#
loop_
_entity_poly.entity_id
_entity_poly.type
_entity_poly.pdbx_seq_one_letter_code
_entity_poly.pdbx_strand_id
1 'polypeptide(L)'
;MATPGYQSGGDDPLNYPTLDAFFGVLKVLLQAGVTVVAEAAFQDRLWRPNLEPLTDFAQIRVIRCTTPAAIAHDRIAHRAQDSAHRTAHADHDLLEAIAAGEHSLDSFVPISLDVPTLTVDTSNGYSPSLRDTTSFIRASAQDGSPARAR
;
A
#
# COMPACT_ATOMS: atom_id res chain seq x y z
N MET A 1 3.22 3.13 21.20
CA MET A 1 3.07 1.90 22.03
C MET A 1 1.63 1.45 21.88
N ALA A 2 1.39 0.18 21.54
CA ALA A 2 0.06 -0.39 21.60
C ALA A 2 -0.42 -0.40 23.06
N THR A 3 -1.71 -0.18 23.29
CA THR A 3 -2.32 -0.27 24.63
C THR A 3 -2.10 -1.69 25.17
N PRO A 4 -1.65 -1.87 26.43
CA PRO A 4 -1.51 -3.20 27.02
C PRO A 4 -2.79 -4.03 26.86
N GLY A 5 -2.68 -5.23 26.32
CA GLY A 5 -3.83 -6.12 26.07
C GLY A 5 -4.57 -5.89 24.75
N TYR A 6 -4.13 -4.96 23.90
CA TYR A 6 -4.65 -4.83 22.54
C TYR A 6 -4.35 -6.09 21.71
N GLN A 7 -5.37 -6.59 21.02
CA GLN A 7 -5.28 -7.71 20.08
C GLN A 7 -5.48 -7.17 18.66
N SER A 8 -4.39 -7.08 17.90
CA SER A 8 -4.43 -6.85 16.46
C SER A 8 -4.87 -8.12 15.73
N GLY A 9 -5.56 -8.02 14.61
CA GLY A 9 -6.01 -9.20 13.86
C GLY A 9 -7.08 -8.89 12.83
N GLY A 10 -7.62 -9.93 12.19
CA GLY A 10 -8.70 -9.79 11.20
C GLY A 10 -9.96 -9.13 11.76
N ASP A 11 -10.34 -9.50 12.99
CA ASP A 11 -11.53 -9.01 13.68
C ASP A 11 -11.28 -7.74 14.52
N ASP A 12 -10.12 -7.10 14.35
CA ASP A 12 -9.82 -5.87 15.06
C ASP A 12 -10.83 -4.77 14.68
N PRO A 13 -11.59 -4.22 15.66
CA PRO A 13 -12.62 -3.23 15.39
C PRO A 13 -12.07 -1.91 14.84
N LEU A 14 -10.75 -1.67 14.91
CA LEU A 14 -10.11 -0.47 14.38
C LEU A 14 -9.74 -0.58 12.89
N ASN A 15 -9.82 -1.76 12.27
CA ASN A 15 -9.43 -1.96 10.87
C ASN A 15 -10.20 -1.04 9.91
N TYR A 16 -11.53 -1.08 9.94
CA TYR A 16 -12.37 -0.24 9.08
C TYR A 16 -12.36 1.24 9.46
N PRO A 17 -12.47 1.64 10.75
CA PRO A 17 -12.32 3.04 11.13
C PRO A 17 -10.97 3.66 10.70
N THR A 18 -9.88 2.89 10.76
CA THR A 18 -8.56 3.34 10.30
C THR A 18 -8.54 3.53 8.79
N LEU A 19 -9.13 2.60 8.03
CA LEU A 19 -9.27 2.71 6.57
C LEU A 19 -10.07 3.97 6.19
N ASP A 20 -11.22 4.18 6.84
CA ASP A 20 -12.09 5.34 6.58
C ASP A 20 -11.39 6.66 6.91
N ALA A 21 -10.73 6.73 8.08
CA ALA A 21 -9.97 7.90 8.49
C ALA A 21 -8.80 8.19 7.54
N PHE A 22 -8.10 7.15 7.10
CA PHE A 22 -7.00 7.27 6.14
C PHE A 22 -7.45 7.94 4.85
N PHE A 23 -8.53 7.45 4.22
CA PHE A 23 -9.07 8.05 3.00
C PHE A 23 -9.72 9.41 3.22
N GLY A 24 -10.33 9.64 4.38
CA GLY A 24 -10.83 10.95 4.79
C GLY A 24 -9.72 12.02 4.83
N VAL A 25 -8.56 11.68 5.41
CA VAL A 25 -7.39 12.57 5.43
C VAL A 25 -6.86 12.83 4.03
N LEU A 26 -6.73 11.79 3.19
CA LEU A 26 -6.31 11.97 1.79
C LEU A 26 -7.23 12.95 1.06
N LYS A 27 -8.55 12.77 1.19
CA LYS A 27 -9.53 13.66 0.54
C LYS A 27 -9.38 15.11 0.99
N VAL A 28 -9.23 15.37 2.30
CA VAL A 28 -9.05 16.74 2.82
C VAL A 28 -7.80 17.40 2.22
N LEU A 29 -6.67 16.69 2.19
CA LEU A 29 -5.42 17.22 1.67
C LEU A 29 -5.49 17.48 0.15
N LEU A 30 -6.07 16.54 -0.60
CA LEU A 30 -6.24 16.67 -2.05
C LEU A 30 -7.17 17.83 -2.42
N GLN A 31 -8.28 18.01 -1.68
CA GLN A 31 -9.19 19.15 -1.88
C GLN A 31 -8.52 20.50 -1.59
N ALA A 32 -7.51 20.52 -0.72
CA ALA A 32 -6.68 21.71 -0.47
C ALA A 32 -5.56 21.91 -1.52
N GLY A 33 -5.47 21.06 -2.54
CA GLY A 33 -4.44 21.14 -3.59
C GLY A 33 -3.06 20.61 -3.16
N VAL A 34 -2.99 19.80 -2.10
CA VAL A 34 -1.74 19.24 -1.58
C VAL A 34 -1.42 17.91 -2.27
N THR A 35 -0.20 17.78 -2.80
CA THR A 35 0.32 16.48 -3.27
C THR A 35 0.65 15.59 -2.07
N VAL A 36 0.17 14.34 -2.09
CA VAL A 36 0.33 13.37 -0.99
C VAL A 36 0.99 12.08 -1.47
N VAL A 37 1.68 11.40 -0.56
CA VAL A 37 2.10 10.00 -0.72
C VAL A 37 1.32 9.17 0.29
N ALA A 38 0.54 8.22 -0.22
CA ALA A 38 -0.22 7.25 0.57
C ALA A 38 0.53 5.91 0.51
N GLU A 39 0.76 5.26 1.67
CA GLU A 39 1.50 4.00 1.76
C GLU A 39 0.78 3.01 2.69
N ALA A 40 0.55 1.80 2.19
CA ALA A 40 0.09 0.63 2.92
C ALA A 40 0.19 -0.62 2.02
N ALA A 41 -0.08 -1.81 2.56
CA ALA A 41 -0.23 -3.05 1.78
C ALA A 41 -1.62 -3.14 1.12
N PHE A 42 -1.74 -2.61 -0.10
CA PHE A 42 -3.03 -2.37 -0.75
C PHE A 42 -3.70 -3.62 -1.35
N GLN A 43 -4.77 -4.13 -0.72
CA GLN A 43 -5.65 -5.11 -1.37
C GLN A 43 -6.68 -4.42 -2.26
N ASP A 44 -6.75 -4.83 -3.53
CA ASP A 44 -7.64 -4.24 -4.55
C ASP A 44 -9.07 -4.01 -4.05
N ARG A 45 -9.69 -5.05 -3.46
CA ARG A 45 -11.07 -5.02 -2.97
C ARG A 45 -11.37 -3.90 -1.96
N LEU A 46 -10.38 -3.48 -1.20
CA LEU A 46 -10.51 -2.43 -0.18
C LEU A 46 -10.07 -1.07 -0.71
N TRP A 47 -9.05 -1.05 -1.57
CA TRP A 47 -8.39 0.19 -1.99
C TRP A 47 -9.02 0.80 -3.24
N ARG A 48 -9.38 -0.01 -4.24
CA ARG A 48 -9.94 0.50 -5.49
C ARG A 48 -11.19 1.37 -5.27
N PRO A 49 -12.21 0.94 -4.49
CA PRO A 49 -13.42 1.75 -4.28
C PRO A 49 -13.17 3.10 -3.60
N ASN A 50 -12.05 3.22 -2.86
CA ASN A 50 -11.69 4.44 -2.13
C ASN A 50 -10.72 5.33 -2.91
N LEU A 51 -9.93 4.77 -3.84
CA LEU A 51 -9.04 5.52 -4.72
C LEU A 51 -9.76 6.08 -5.95
N GLU A 52 -10.73 5.35 -6.52
CA GLU A 52 -11.51 5.81 -7.68
C GLU A 52 -12.13 7.19 -7.46
N PRO A 53 -12.79 7.52 -6.33
CA PRO A 53 -13.33 8.86 -6.11
C PRO A 53 -12.27 9.96 -5.98
N LEU A 54 -11.00 9.62 -5.73
CA LEU A 54 -9.93 10.60 -5.60
C LEU A 54 -9.36 11.04 -6.96
N THR A 55 -9.67 10.33 -8.05
CA THR A 55 -9.23 10.74 -9.40
C THR A 55 -9.82 12.08 -9.83
N ASP A 56 -10.94 12.48 -9.23
CA ASP A 56 -11.56 13.80 -9.44
C ASP A 56 -10.72 14.95 -8.85
N PHE A 57 -9.86 14.65 -7.86
CA PHE A 57 -9.06 15.63 -7.15
C PHE A 57 -7.55 15.51 -7.44
N ALA A 58 -7.08 14.39 -7.99
CA ALA A 58 -5.66 14.10 -8.12
C ALA A 58 -5.31 13.26 -9.35
N GLN A 59 -4.10 13.49 -9.88
CA GLN A 59 -3.45 12.55 -10.78
C GLN A 59 -2.79 11.44 -9.94
N ILE A 60 -3.38 10.26 -9.94
CA ILE A 60 -2.88 9.13 -9.15
C ILE A 60 -1.78 8.40 -9.92
N ARG A 61 -0.71 8.05 -9.23
CA ARG A 61 0.35 7.13 -9.69
C ARG A 61 0.56 6.07 -8.63
N VAL A 62 0.70 4.81 -9.04
CA VAL A 62 0.92 3.68 -8.13
C VAL A 62 2.37 3.22 -8.21
N ILE A 63 3.00 3.06 -7.05
CA ILE A 63 4.29 2.36 -6.92
C ILE A 63 4.02 1.06 -6.19
N ARG A 64 4.30 -0.07 -6.83
CA ARG A 64 4.07 -1.40 -6.30
C ARG A 64 5.39 -2.04 -5.93
N CYS A 65 5.72 -2.03 -4.64
CA CYS A 65 6.87 -2.77 -4.13
C CYS A 65 6.55 -4.27 -4.09
N THR A 66 7.39 -5.10 -4.71
CA THR A 66 7.24 -6.56 -4.75
C THR A 66 8.49 -7.26 -4.27
N THR A 67 8.35 -8.49 -3.78
CA THR A 67 9.45 -9.43 -3.52
C THR A 67 8.85 -10.85 -3.49
N PRO A 68 9.61 -11.92 -3.77
CA PRO A 68 9.13 -13.28 -3.62
C PRO A 68 8.53 -13.54 -2.23
N ALA A 69 7.46 -14.34 -2.18
CA ALA A 69 6.77 -14.69 -0.93
C ALA A 69 7.71 -15.23 0.15
N ALA A 70 8.69 -16.05 -0.22
CA ALA A 70 9.69 -16.56 0.73
C ALA A 70 10.50 -15.44 1.38
N ILE A 71 10.96 -14.44 0.60
CA ILE A 71 11.70 -13.29 1.13
C ILE A 71 10.79 -12.40 1.98
N ALA A 72 9.52 -12.22 1.59
CA ALA A 72 8.54 -11.49 2.39
C ALA A 72 8.29 -12.19 3.74
N HIS A 73 8.10 -13.51 3.73
CA HIS A 73 7.92 -14.34 4.92
C HIS A 73 9.10 -14.19 5.89
N ASP A 74 10.34 -14.36 5.40
CA ASP A 74 11.54 -14.23 6.24
C ASP A 74 11.66 -12.84 6.87
N ARG A 75 11.32 -11.79 6.11
CA ARG A 75 11.31 -10.41 6.62
C ARG A 75 10.23 -10.18 7.67
N ILE A 76 9.05 -10.78 7.52
CA ILE A 76 7.97 -10.70 8.52
C ILE A 76 8.41 -11.41 9.80
N ALA A 77 8.89 -12.66 9.71
CA ALA A 77 9.35 -13.44 10.85
C ALA A 77 10.46 -12.73 11.63
N HIS A 78 11.47 -12.20 10.93
CA HIS A 78 12.55 -11.45 11.56
C HIS A 78 12.05 -10.18 12.28
N ARG A 79 11.16 -9.41 11.64
CA ARG A 79 10.61 -8.18 12.24
C ARG A 79 9.72 -8.46 13.44
N ALA A 80 8.93 -9.54 13.40
CA ALA A 80 8.07 -9.94 14.51
C ALA A 80 8.88 -10.25 15.79
N GLN A 81 10.08 -10.79 15.63
CA GLN A 81 11.00 -11.08 16.73
C GLN A 81 11.74 -9.84 17.23
N ASP A 82 12.25 -9.00 16.32
CA ASP A 82 13.26 -7.99 16.66
C ASP A 82 12.72 -6.56 16.80
N SER A 83 11.45 -6.31 16.47
CA SER A 83 10.87 -4.96 16.48
C SER A 83 9.67 -4.87 17.41
N ALA A 84 9.84 -4.16 18.54
CA ALA A 84 8.76 -3.89 19.49
C ALA A 84 7.58 -3.10 18.88
N HIS A 85 7.78 -2.42 17.74
CA HIS A 85 6.67 -1.78 17.01
C HIS A 85 5.71 -2.82 16.41
N ARG A 86 6.20 -4.03 16.11
CA ARG A 86 5.43 -5.08 15.45
C ARG A 86 4.39 -5.74 16.35
N THR A 87 4.41 -5.47 17.66
CA THR A 87 3.33 -5.88 18.57
C THR A 87 1.97 -5.25 18.24
N ALA A 88 1.94 -4.13 17.51
CA ALA A 88 0.69 -3.55 17.02
C ALA A 88 0.15 -4.23 15.74
N HIS A 89 0.88 -5.21 15.20
CA HIS A 89 0.53 -5.93 13.98
C HIS A 89 0.28 -7.41 14.27
N ALA A 90 -0.64 -8.02 13.52
CA ALA A 90 -1.00 -9.44 13.64
C ALA A 90 0.00 -10.36 12.94
N ASP A 91 1.30 -10.09 13.07
CA ASP A 91 2.35 -10.84 12.38
C ASP A 91 2.42 -12.30 12.86
N HIS A 92 2.17 -12.55 14.15
CA HIS A 92 2.18 -13.90 14.72
C HIS A 92 1.04 -14.73 14.14
N ASP A 93 -0.20 -14.21 14.19
CA ASP A 93 -1.38 -14.86 13.61
C ASP A 93 -1.19 -15.14 12.10
N LEU A 94 -0.60 -14.19 11.37
CA LEU A 94 -0.29 -14.36 9.95
C LEU A 94 0.70 -15.51 9.71
N LEU A 95 1.79 -15.58 10.49
CA LEU A 95 2.79 -16.64 10.37
C LEU A 95 2.22 -18.01 10.75
N GLU A 96 1.37 -18.08 11.77
CA GLU A 96 0.66 -19.31 12.15
C GLU A 96 -0.29 -19.78 11.04
N ALA A 97 -1.09 -18.87 10.46
CA ALA A 97 -1.99 -19.19 9.35
C ALA A 97 -1.23 -19.66 8.10
N ILE A 98 -0.05 -19.08 7.80
CA ILE A 98 0.83 -19.55 6.71
C ILE A 98 1.34 -20.96 7.02
N ALA A 99 1.81 -21.21 8.25
CA ALA A 99 2.31 -22.52 8.65
C ALA A 99 1.23 -23.61 8.62
N ALA A 100 -0.02 -23.25 8.93
CA ALA A 100 -1.19 -24.12 8.84
C ALA A 100 -1.71 -24.33 7.39
N GLY A 101 -1.19 -23.58 6.42
CA GLY A 101 -1.66 -23.60 5.02
C GLY A 101 -3.00 -22.90 4.80
N GLU A 102 -3.46 -22.12 5.78
CA GLU A 102 -4.72 -21.36 5.75
C GLU A 102 -4.56 -20.01 5.03
N HIS A 103 -3.32 -19.52 4.92
CA HIS A 103 -2.98 -18.29 4.22
C HIS A 103 -1.78 -18.45 3.30
N SER A 104 -1.76 -17.68 2.21
CA SER A 104 -0.60 -17.59 1.32
C SER A 104 -0.31 -16.13 0.98
N LEU A 105 0.96 -15.73 1.08
CA LEU A 105 1.39 -14.39 0.67
C LEU A 105 1.23 -14.17 -0.85
N ASP A 106 1.23 -15.24 -1.65
CA ASP A 106 0.96 -15.18 -3.09
C ASP A 106 -0.52 -14.90 -3.41
N SER A 107 -1.42 -14.97 -2.41
CA SER A 107 -2.85 -14.63 -2.59
C SER A 107 -3.12 -13.12 -2.66
N PHE A 108 -2.09 -12.28 -2.50
CA PHE A 108 -2.22 -10.83 -2.55
C PHE A 108 -2.70 -10.36 -3.94
N VAL A 109 -3.85 -9.67 -3.96
CA VAL A 109 -4.41 -9.06 -5.18
C VAL A 109 -4.04 -7.58 -5.22
N PRO A 110 -3.19 -7.15 -6.17
CA PRO A 110 -2.78 -5.77 -6.24
C PRO A 110 -3.87 -4.87 -6.82
N ILE A 111 -3.84 -3.56 -6.51
CA ILE A 111 -4.76 -2.57 -7.06
C ILE A 111 -4.84 -2.67 -8.59
N SER A 112 -6.06 -2.81 -9.09
CA SER A 112 -6.44 -2.76 -10.49
C SER A 112 -7.17 -1.44 -10.75
N LEU A 113 -6.41 -0.40 -11.10
CA LEU A 113 -6.90 0.92 -11.46
C LEU A 113 -6.18 1.37 -12.73
N ASP A 114 -6.89 2.02 -13.65
CA ASP A 114 -6.32 2.52 -14.91
C ASP A 114 -5.51 3.81 -14.69
N VAL A 115 -4.38 3.66 -13.99
CA VAL A 115 -3.45 4.74 -13.65
C VAL A 115 -2.01 4.29 -13.87
N PRO A 116 -1.08 5.23 -14.14
CA PRO A 116 0.34 4.90 -14.27
C PRO A 116 0.81 4.11 -13.04
N THR A 117 1.38 2.92 -13.29
CA THR A 117 1.84 2.00 -12.24
C THR A 117 3.29 1.60 -12.52
N LEU A 118 4.14 1.73 -11.51
CA LEU A 118 5.53 1.25 -11.52
C LEU A 118 5.69 0.10 -10.53
N THR A 119 6.10 -1.07 -11.02
CA THR A 119 6.50 -2.19 -10.15
C THR A 119 7.98 -2.07 -9.78
N VAL A 120 8.28 -2.18 -8.49
CA VAL A 120 9.64 -2.11 -7.93
C VAL A 120 9.93 -3.39 -7.17
N ASP A 121 10.85 -4.21 -7.70
CA ASP A 121 11.39 -5.36 -7.00
C ASP A 121 12.30 -4.89 -5.87
N THR A 122 11.98 -5.35 -4.65
CA THR A 122 12.66 -5.03 -3.40
C THR A 122 13.44 -6.22 -2.83
N SER A 123 13.62 -7.28 -3.60
CA SER A 123 14.29 -8.51 -3.15
C SER A 123 15.75 -8.29 -2.80
N ASN A 124 16.45 -7.51 -3.62
CA ASN A 124 17.85 -7.15 -3.42
C ASN A 124 18.09 -5.67 -3.79
N GLY A 125 17.83 -4.76 -2.84
CA GLY A 125 17.82 -3.32 -3.13
C GLY A 125 16.51 -2.89 -3.82
N TYR A 126 16.57 -1.85 -4.64
CA TYR A 126 15.41 -1.35 -5.41
C TYR A 126 15.68 -1.53 -6.91
N SER A 127 14.83 -2.27 -7.60
CA SER A 127 14.87 -2.44 -9.06
C SER A 127 13.48 -2.20 -9.66
N PRO A 128 13.23 -1.08 -10.35
CA PRO A 128 14.18 -0.03 -10.71
C PRO A 128 14.64 0.80 -9.50
N SER A 129 15.67 1.63 -9.69
CA SER A 129 16.30 2.35 -8.59
C SER A 129 15.36 3.38 -7.95
N LEU A 130 15.73 3.87 -6.75
CA LEU A 130 15.03 5.00 -6.14
C LEU A 130 15.03 6.23 -7.05
N ARG A 131 16.12 6.47 -7.81
CA ARG A 131 16.18 7.58 -8.77
C ARG A 131 15.12 7.42 -9.85
N ASP A 132 14.99 6.24 -10.42
CA ASP A 132 13.98 5.95 -11.46
C ASP A 132 12.57 6.08 -10.91
N THR A 133 12.35 5.60 -9.68
CA THR A 133 11.07 5.76 -8.96
C THR A 133 10.72 7.24 -8.80
N THR A 134 11.68 8.09 -8.39
CA THR A 134 11.41 9.53 -8.27
C THR A 134 11.20 10.22 -9.62
N SER A 135 11.85 9.74 -10.68
CA SER A 135 11.61 10.24 -12.05
C SER A 135 10.20 9.88 -12.51
N PHE A 136 9.73 8.66 -12.24
CA PHE A 136 8.36 8.24 -12.52
C PHE A 136 7.32 9.10 -11.77
N ILE A 137 7.56 9.43 -10.50
CA ILE A 137 6.68 10.31 -9.72
C ILE A 137 6.60 11.72 -10.34
N ARG A 138 7.74 12.27 -10.79
CA ARG A 138 7.82 13.62 -11.35
C ARG A 138 7.39 13.74 -12.81
N ALA A 139 7.21 12.63 -13.52
CA ALA A 139 6.75 12.67 -14.90
C ALA A 139 5.41 13.42 -14.97
N SER A 140 5.31 14.41 -15.85
CA SER A 140 4.00 15.01 -16.15
C SER A 140 3.15 14.02 -16.94
N ALA A 141 1.83 14.13 -16.84
CA ALA A 141 0.91 13.46 -17.76
C ALA A 141 0.98 14.14 -19.15
N GLN A 142 2.14 14.12 -19.79
CA GLN A 142 2.25 14.47 -21.21
C GLN A 142 2.10 13.18 -22.00
N ASP A 143 0.85 12.81 -22.29
CA ASP A 143 0.40 12.08 -23.47
C ASP A 143 -1.10 11.78 -23.31
N GLY A 144 -1.96 12.56 -23.97
CA GLY A 144 -3.39 12.23 -24.02
C GLY A 144 -4.42 13.36 -24.24
N SER A 145 -4.04 14.63 -24.31
CA SER A 145 -5.02 15.68 -24.64
C SER A 145 -4.92 16.08 -26.12
N PRO A 146 -5.97 15.92 -26.95
CA PRO A 146 -5.98 16.56 -28.27
C PRO A 146 -5.95 18.07 -28.06
N ALA A 147 -5.15 18.74 -28.88
CA ALA A 147 -4.97 20.19 -28.86
C ALA A 147 -6.33 20.90 -28.74
N ARG A 148 -6.51 21.71 -27.68
CA ARG A 148 -7.62 22.65 -27.63
C ARG A 148 -7.47 23.62 -28.80
N ALA A 149 -8.40 23.54 -29.75
CA ALA A 149 -8.57 24.55 -30.78
C ALA A 149 -8.87 25.91 -30.10
N ARG A 150 -8.26 26.95 -30.67
CA ARG A 150 -8.30 28.34 -30.24
C ARG A 150 -9.71 28.91 -30.26
#